data_AF-A0A939A7Q5-F1
#
_entry.id   AF-A0A939A7Q5-F1
#
_cell.length_a   1.000
_cell.length_b   1.000
_cell.length_c   1.000
_cell.angle_alpha   90.00
_cell.angle_beta   90.00
_cell.angle_gamma   90.00
#
_symmetry.space_group_name_H-M   'P 1'
#
loop_
_entity.id
_entity.type
_entity.pdbx_description
1 polymer ?
#
loop_
_entity_poly.entity_id
_entity_poly.type
_entity_poly.pdbx_seq_one_letter_code
_entity_poly.pdbx_strand_id
1 'polypeptide(L)'
;MNPALGVDNWYWLLCIEDVKTNGRIPARLPYFMLEIEEQWYPPLYSWVMSLFPMKILEKHGGRIAQFTDLLNGIVIFLAILWFSGSIPLAFLSGFSYIIALLPLSYSNQLQPRGLANVLLSLAVLGLWFYIRTGSSVVWSGILIISVTLLFLHKMTTQIWWVYLIGFGIWAKDWTLPFLLPVSIFFAILISKGFYLKVLKAHWDIVTFWSENIQYLGSHQYYESPSYRKEGFVSTAIHQRGYRHQIRTLRSIFLNNIFIILLPVY
;
A
#
# COMPACT_ATOMS: atom_id res chain seq x y z
N MET A 1 3.40 -23.88 -9.45
CA MET A 1 3.57 -22.54 -8.84
C MET A 1 4.93 -22.46 -8.17
N ASN A 2 5.65 -21.33 -8.30
CA ASN A 2 6.98 -21.16 -7.73
C ASN A 2 6.89 -20.66 -6.26
N PRO A 3 7.23 -21.48 -5.25
CA PRO A 3 7.16 -21.08 -3.83
C PRO A 3 8.13 -19.95 -3.47
N ALA A 4 9.08 -19.60 -4.34
CA ALA A 4 10.00 -18.48 -4.13
C ALA A 4 9.35 -17.09 -4.27
N LEU A 5 8.12 -16.99 -4.81
CA LEU A 5 7.44 -15.72 -5.07
C LEU A 5 6.68 -15.15 -3.86
N GLY A 6 6.79 -15.76 -2.67
CA GLY A 6 6.17 -15.27 -1.43
C GLY A 6 4.67 -15.53 -1.31
N VAL A 7 4.16 -15.37 -0.09
CA VAL A 7 2.78 -15.71 0.29
C VAL A 7 1.75 -14.78 -0.37
N ASP A 8 2.07 -13.48 -0.49
CA ASP A 8 1.15 -12.49 -1.04
C ASP A 8 0.90 -12.72 -2.54
N ASN A 9 1.93 -13.09 -3.30
CA ASN A 9 1.78 -13.41 -4.71
C ASN A 9 0.78 -14.56 -4.93
N TRP A 10 0.85 -15.59 -4.08
CA TRP A 10 -0.06 -16.73 -4.16
C TRP A 10 -1.50 -16.33 -3.80
N TYR A 11 -1.67 -15.56 -2.71
CA TYR A 11 -2.96 -15.02 -2.31
C TYR A 11 -3.64 -14.26 -3.45
N TRP A 12 -2.91 -13.34 -4.09
CA TRP A 12 -3.46 -12.52 -5.16
C TRP A 12 -3.80 -13.33 -6.40
N LEU A 13 -2.98 -14.31 -6.79
CA LEU A 13 -3.30 -15.18 -7.91
C LEU A 13 -4.61 -15.94 -7.69
N LEU A 14 -4.85 -16.47 -6.47
CA LEU A 14 -6.11 -17.13 -6.13
C LEU A 14 -7.31 -16.17 -6.21
N CYS A 15 -7.19 -14.98 -5.62
CA CYS A 15 -8.23 -13.95 -5.69
C CYS A 15 -8.55 -13.58 -7.15
N ILE A 16 -7.53 -13.44 -7.99
CA ILE A 16 -7.69 -13.08 -9.40
C ILE A 16 -8.35 -14.22 -10.20
N GLU A 17 -7.94 -15.46 -9.95
CA GLU A 17 -8.51 -16.64 -10.60
C GLU A 17 -10.00 -16.82 -10.27
N ASP A 18 -10.38 -16.62 -9.01
CA ASP A 18 -11.77 -16.69 -8.58
C ASP A 18 -12.62 -15.59 -9.23
N VAL A 19 -12.14 -14.34 -9.22
CA VAL A 19 -12.83 -13.22 -9.89
C VAL A 19 -12.97 -13.48 -11.40
N LYS A 20 -11.93 -14.01 -12.05
CA LYS A 20 -11.94 -14.30 -13.49
C LYS A 20 -12.90 -15.43 -13.86
N THR A 21 -12.94 -16.48 -13.05
CA THR A 21 -13.72 -17.69 -13.34
C THR A 21 -15.19 -17.53 -12.96
N ASN A 22 -15.45 -16.91 -11.81
CA ASN A 22 -16.80 -16.82 -11.24
C ASN A 22 -17.44 -15.44 -11.44
N GLY A 23 -16.69 -14.42 -11.85
CA GLY A 23 -17.18 -13.06 -12.02
C GLY A 23 -17.60 -12.37 -10.71
N ARG A 24 -17.19 -12.91 -9.56
CA ARG A 24 -17.61 -12.46 -8.23
C ARG A 24 -16.60 -11.49 -7.64
N ILE A 25 -17.11 -10.44 -7.00
CA ILE A 25 -16.34 -9.40 -6.32
C ILE A 25 -17.06 -9.10 -5.00
N PRO A 26 -16.44 -9.31 -3.83
CA PRO A 26 -15.09 -9.84 -3.59
C PRO A 26 -14.92 -11.33 -3.94
N ALA A 27 -13.68 -11.79 -3.98
CA ALA A 27 -13.34 -13.20 -4.17
C ALA A 27 -13.73 -14.06 -2.95
N ARG A 28 -13.96 -15.36 -3.16
CA ARG A 28 -14.21 -16.36 -2.12
C ARG A 28 -13.14 -17.43 -2.14
N LEU A 29 -12.35 -17.52 -1.07
CA LEU A 29 -11.25 -18.47 -0.96
C LEU A 29 -11.50 -19.46 0.18
N PRO A 30 -11.64 -20.77 -0.09
CA PRO A 30 -11.95 -21.77 0.94
C PRO A 30 -10.77 -22.07 1.89
N TYR A 31 -9.58 -21.51 1.61
CA TYR A 31 -8.34 -21.81 2.32
C TYR A 31 -8.11 -20.92 3.55
N PHE A 32 -8.82 -19.81 3.67
CA PHE A 32 -8.62 -18.83 4.74
C PHE A 32 -9.69 -18.99 5.81
N MET A 33 -9.34 -19.67 6.92
CA MET A 33 -10.27 -20.07 7.98
C MET A 33 -11.03 -18.90 8.63
N LEU A 34 -10.49 -17.68 8.58
CA LEU A 34 -11.09 -16.49 9.17
C LEU A 34 -12.04 -15.74 8.21
N GLU A 35 -11.99 -16.03 6.90
CA GLU A 35 -12.68 -15.28 5.84
C GLU A 35 -13.24 -16.25 4.77
N ILE A 36 -13.94 -17.30 5.22
CA ILE A 36 -14.40 -18.41 4.36
C ILE A 36 -15.49 -17.96 3.37
N GLU A 37 -16.42 -17.11 3.81
CA GLU A 37 -17.57 -16.69 2.99
C GLU A 37 -17.21 -15.67 1.92
N GLU A 38 -16.27 -14.77 2.21
CA GLU A 38 -15.82 -13.68 1.35
C GLU A 38 -14.55 -13.07 1.93
N GLN A 39 -13.65 -12.62 1.05
CA GLN A 39 -12.43 -11.94 1.45
C GLN A 39 -12.73 -10.47 1.78
N TRP A 40 -12.41 -10.04 3.01
CA TRP A 40 -12.63 -8.66 3.48
C TRP A 40 -11.49 -7.73 3.08
N TYR A 41 -10.96 -7.92 1.87
CA TYR A 41 -9.90 -7.12 1.30
C TYR A 41 -10.43 -6.20 0.19
N PRO A 42 -9.88 -4.98 0.01
CA PRO A 42 -10.19 -4.10 -1.12
C PRO A 42 -10.15 -4.85 -2.47
N PRO A 43 -11.27 -4.93 -3.21
CA PRO A 43 -11.41 -5.94 -4.26
C PRO A 43 -11.03 -5.42 -5.66
N LEU A 44 -10.73 -4.13 -5.79
CA LEU A 44 -10.46 -3.54 -7.11
C LEU A 44 -9.20 -4.12 -7.75
N TYR A 45 -8.19 -4.46 -6.95
CA TYR A 45 -6.94 -4.98 -7.50
C TYR A 45 -7.12 -6.33 -8.18
N SER A 46 -7.81 -7.28 -7.54
CA SER A 46 -8.07 -8.60 -8.14
C SER A 46 -8.95 -8.48 -9.39
N TRP A 47 -9.91 -7.55 -9.38
CA TRP A 47 -10.72 -7.26 -10.56
C TRP A 47 -9.89 -6.69 -11.72
N VAL A 48 -9.08 -5.65 -11.51
CA VAL A 48 -8.23 -5.09 -12.58
C VAL A 48 -7.25 -6.14 -13.11
N MET A 49 -6.65 -6.94 -12.24
CA MET A 49 -5.71 -7.99 -12.66
C MET A 49 -6.42 -9.15 -13.38
N SER A 50 -7.70 -9.42 -13.11
CA SER A 50 -8.48 -10.46 -13.80
C SER A 50 -8.64 -10.24 -15.31
N LEU A 51 -8.42 -9.00 -15.77
CA LEU A 51 -8.40 -8.65 -17.19
C LEU A 51 -7.21 -9.30 -17.93
N PHE A 52 -6.13 -9.64 -17.22
CA PHE A 52 -4.95 -10.27 -17.82
C PHE A 52 -5.09 -11.80 -17.90
N PRO A 53 -4.47 -12.47 -18.88
CA PRO A 53 -4.38 -13.93 -18.91
C PRO A 53 -3.65 -14.50 -17.68
N MET A 54 -4.21 -15.53 -17.03
CA MET A 54 -3.61 -16.15 -15.83
C MET A 54 -2.17 -16.63 -16.06
N LYS A 55 -1.88 -17.20 -17.24
CA LYS A 55 -0.52 -17.63 -17.63
C LYS A 55 0.51 -16.50 -17.58
N ILE A 56 0.10 -15.26 -17.89
CA ILE A 56 0.98 -14.09 -17.81
C ILE A 56 1.21 -13.71 -16.34
N LEU A 57 0.15 -13.69 -15.53
CA LEU A 57 0.24 -13.34 -14.11
C LEU A 57 1.10 -14.34 -13.32
N GLU A 58 0.94 -15.64 -13.58
CA GLU A 58 1.73 -16.69 -12.92
C GLU A 58 3.23 -16.62 -13.27
N LYS A 59 3.54 -16.34 -14.54
CA LYS A 59 4.93 -16.31 -15.04
C LYS A 59 5.62 -14.96 -14.83
N HIS A 60 4.85 -13.87 -14.84
CA HIS A 60 5.36 -12.50 -14.91
C HIS A 60 4.75 -11.56 -13.85
N GLY A 61 4.06 -12.08 -12.82
CA GLY A 61 3.43 -11.27 -11.77
C GLY A 61 4.38 -10.28 -11.09
N GLY A 62 5.60 -10.71 -10.76
CA GLY A 62 6.64 -9.80 -10.23
C GLY A 62 7.03 -8.69 -11.21
N ARG A 63 7.07 -8.96 -12.53
CA ARG A 63 7.36 -7.92 -13.54
C ARG A 63 6.24 -6.88 -13.63
N ILE A 64 4.99 -7.30 -13.41
CA ILE A 64 3.84 -6.39 -13.37
C ILE A 64 3.95 -5.46 -12.17
N ALA A 65 4.32 -5.97 -11.00
CA ALA A 65 4.56 -5.15 -9.82
C ALA A 65 5.72 -4.16 -10.04
N GLN A 66 6.87 -4.62 -10.54
CA GLN A 66 7.99 -3.76 -10.94
C GLN A 66 7.58 -2.67 -11.95
N PHE A 67 6.74 -3.02 -12.93
CA PHE A 67 6.23 -2.06 -13.89
C PHE A 67 5.35 -0.98 -13.24
N THR A 68 4.47 -1.35 -12.30
CA THR A 68 3.67 -0.35 -11.56
C THR A 68 4.53 0.56 -10.69
N ASP A 69 5.61 0.06 -10.10
CA ASP A 69 6.56 0.90 -9.37
C ASP A 69 7.36 1.82 -10.31
N LEU A 70 7.77 1.33 -11.49
CA LEU A 70 8.39 2.17 -12.51
C LEU A 70 7.44 3.30 -12.97
N LEU A 71 6.16 2.98 -13.21
CA LEU A 71 5.15 3.99 -13.53
C LEU A 71 5.05 5.05 -12.43
N ASN A 72 5.07 4.63 -11.15
CA ASN A 72 5.06 5.60 -10.06
C ASN A 72 6.31 6.48 -10.04
N GLY A 73 7.49 5.90 -10.26
CA GLY A 73 8.74 6.64 -10.41
C GLY A 73 8.70 7.65 -11.56
N ILE A 74 8.06 7.31 -12.69
CA ILE A 74 7.84 8.22 -13.81
C ILE A 74 6.89 9.37 -13.42
N VAL A 75 5.79 9.08 -12.71
CA VAL A 75 4.88 10.13 -12.22
C VAL A 75 5.62 11.10 -11.29
N ILE A 76 6.45 10.59 -10.38
CA ILE A 76 7.29 11.41 -9.49
C ILE A 76 8.29 12.25 -10.31
N PHE A 77 8.98 11.64 -11.28
CA PHE A 77 9.89 12.35 -12.17
C PHE A 77 9.19 13.52 -12.88
N LEU A 78 8.04 13.26 -13.51
CA LEU A 78 7.29 14.28 -14.25
C LEU A 78 6.77 15.39 -13.31
N ALA A 79 6.32 15.03 -12.12
CA ALA A 79 5.89 15.98 -11.10
C ALA A 79 7.03 16.94 -10.71
N ILE A 80 8.19 16.40 -10.35
CA ILE A 80 9.33 17.21 -9.92
C ILE A 80 9.91 18.02 -11.07
N LEU A 81 9.94 17.47 -12.28
CA LEU A 81 10.34 18.23 -13.47
C LEU A 81 9.42 19.42 -13.68
N TRP A 82 8.11 19.24 -13.53
CA TRP A 82 7.13 20.31 -13.66
C TRP A 82 7.29 21.40 -12.59
N PHE A 83 7.56 21.03 -11.33
CA PHE A 83 7.73 22.00 -10.24
C PHE A 83 9.07 22.72 -10.24
N SER A 84 10.15 22.00 -10.51
CA SER A 84 11.51 22.52 -10.36
C SER A 84 12.11 23.05 -11.66
N GLY A 85 11.58 22.62 -12.82
CA GLY A 85 12.21 22.84 -14.13
C GLY A 85 13.56 22.14 -14.30
N SER A 86 13.99 21.31 -13.34
CA SER A 86 15.33 20.73 -13.28
C SER A 86 15.31 19.23 -13.55
N ILE A 87 15.85 18.83 -14.71
CA ILE A 87 16.00 17.42 -15.09
C ILE A 87 16.83 16.63 -14.06
N PRO A 88 17.97 17.13 -13.54
CA PRO A 88 18.72 16.42 -12.51
C PRO A 88 17.91 16.13 -11.25
N LEU A 89 17.15 17.12 -10.74
CA LEU A 89 16.31 16.91 -9.55
C LEU A 89 15.20 15.92 -9.82
N ALA A 90 14.51 16.04 -10.96
CA ALA A 90 13.48 15.10 -11.37
C ALA A 90 14.01 13.66 -11.47
N PHE A 91 15.17 13.49 -12.10
CA PHE A 91 15.84 12.20 -12.23
C PHE A 91 16.20 11.62 -10.86
N LEU A 92 16.83 12.42 -9.99
CA LEU A 92 17.19 11.99 -8.64
C LEU A 92 15.96 11.59 -7.81
N SER A 93 14.85 12.34 -7.90
CA SER A 93 13.60 12.00 -7.20
C SER A 93 12.96 10.71 -7.72
N GLY A 94 12.81 10.55 -9.03
CA GLY A 94 12.25 9.32 -9.60
C GLY A 94 13.15 8.10 -9.36
N PHE A 95 14.47 8.27 -9.51
CA PHE A 95 15.45 7.22 -9.29
C PHE A 95 15.52 6.79 -7.82
N SER A 96 15.53 7.75 -6.88
CA SER A 96 15.53 7.45 -5.45
C SER A 96 14.31 6.65 -4.99
N TYR A 97 13.13 6.88 -5.59
CA TYR A 97 11.95 6.03 -5.37
C TYR A 97 12.19 4.59 -5.84
N ILE A 98 12.69 4.40 -7.06
CA ILE A 98 12.87 3.07 -7.67
C ILE A 98 13.89 2.23 -6.90
N ILE A 99 14.98 2.85 -6.44
CA ILE A 99 16.05 2.15 -5.73
C ILE A 99 15.81 2.05 -4.21
N ALA A 100 14.74 2.66 -3.71
CA ALA A 100 14.40 2.52 -2.29
C ALA A 100 14.19 1.04 -1.96
N LEU A 101 14.76 0.60 -0.83
CA LEU A 101 14.82 -0.82 -0.48
C LEU A 101 13.44 -1.45 -0.34
N LEU A 102 12.46 -0.67 0.16
CA LEU A 102 11.10 -1.15 0.38
C LEU A 102 10.36 -1.43 -0.95
N PRO A 103 10.29 -0.52 -1.93
CA PRO A 103 9.81 -0.87 -3.27
C PRO A 103 10.55 -2.07 -3.88
N LEU A 104 11.88 -2.14 -3.77
CA LEU A 104 12.65 -3.24 -4.35
C LEU A 104 12.32 -4.62 -3.75
N SER A 105 12.15 -4.72 -2.43
CA SER A 105 11.86 -6.02 -1.80
C SER A 105 10.46 -6.54 -2.11
N TYR A 106 9.48 -5.64 -2.17
CA TYR A 106 8.07 -5.98 -2.39
C TYR A 106 7.68 -6.06 -3.87
N SER A 107 8.40 -5.38 -4.77
CA SER A 107 8.12 -5.38 -6.22
C SER A 107 8.34 -6.73 -6.90
N ASN A 108 8.96 -7.71 -6.22
CA ASN A 108 9.15 -9.05 -6.77
C ASN A 108 7.89 -9.93 -6.71
N GLN A 109 6.82 -9.46 -6.08
CA GLN A 109 5.58 -10.19 -5.85
C GLN A 109 4.39 -9.42 -6.44
N LEU A 110 3.39 -10.13 -6.94
CA LEU A 110 2.14 -9.50 -7.38
C LEU A 110 1.43 -8.91 -6.16
N GLN A 111 1.22 -7.59 -6.15
CA GLN A 111 0.63 -6.87 -5.02
C GLN A 111 -0.07 -5.57 -5.48
N PRO A 112 -1.09 -5.09 -4.74
CA PRO A 112 -1.82 -3.86 -5.05
C PRO A 112 -1.00 -2.58 -4.83
N ARG A 113 0.06 -2.65 -4.03
CA ARG A 113 0.79 -1.48 -3.52
C ARG A 113 1.31 -0.55 -4.62
N GLY A 114 1.97 -1.10 -5.65
CA GLY A 114 2.56 -0.28 -6.72
C GLY A 114 1.50 0.55 -7.46
N LEU A 115 0.38 -0.08 -7.82
CA LEU A 115 -0.75 0.61 -8.47
C LEU A 115 -1.40 1.65 -7.52
N ALA A 116 -1.51 1.34 -6.24
CA ALA A 116 -2.02 2.29 -5.25
C ALA A 116 -1.10 3.50 -5.07
N ASN A 117 0.21 3.30 -5.12
CA ASN A 117 1.17 4.40 -5.07
C ASN A 117 1.04 5.32 -6.28
N VAL A 118 0.85 4.78 -7.49
CA VAL A 118 0.57 5.60 -8.69
C VAL A 118 -0.65 6.49 -8.47
N LEU A 119 -1.76 5.90 -8.00
CA LEU A 119 -2.98 6.66 -7.71
C LEU A 119 -2.76 7.70 -6.61
N LEU A 120 -2.00 7.37 -5.57
CA LEU A 120 -1.66 8.32 -4.50
C LEU A 120 -0.85 9.50 -5.04
N SER A 121 0.18 9.25 -5.85
CA SER A 121 0.99 10.31 -6.44
C SER A 121 0.17 11.21 -7.36
N LEU A 122 -0.74 10.63 -8.15
CA LEU A 122 -1.69 11.41 -8.96
C LEU A 122 -2.67 12.21 -8.08
N ALA A 123 -3.15 11.65 -6.97
CA ALA A 123 -4.05 12.34 -6.05
C ALA A 123 -3.35 13.53 -5.37
N VAL A 124 -2.09 13.37 -4.94
CA VAL A 124 -1.28 14.44 -4.35
C VAL A 124 -0.99 15.54 -5.38
N LEU A 125 -0.66 15.19 -6.63
CA LEU A 125 -0.54 16.17 -7.71
C LEU A 125 -1.86 16.92 -7.94
N GLY A 126 -2.97 16.18 -7.95
CA GLY A 126 -4.31 16.74 -8.05
C GLY A 126 -4.60 17.73 -6.92
N LEU A 127 -4.29 17.40 -5.67
CA LEU A 127 -4.45 18.31 -4.53
C LEU A 127 -3.71 19.62 -4.77
N TRP A 128 -2.47 19.56 -5.26
CA TRP A 128 -1.74 20.76 -5.57
C TRP A 128 -2.43 21.56 -6.70
N PHE A 129 -2.82 20.93 -7.80
CA PHE A 129 -3.60 21.64 -8.83
C PHE A 129 -4.87 22.27 -8.29
N TYR A 130 -5.59 21.60 -7.39
CA TYR A 130 -6.77 22.15 -6.74
C TYR A 130 -6.43 23.35 -5.87
N ILE A 131 -5.42 23.28 -4.99
CA ILE A 131 -5.02 24.40 -4.13
C ILE A 131 -4.59 25.61 -4.96
N ARG A 132 -3.97 25.40 -6.13
CA ARG A 132 -3.62 26.49 -7.07
C ARG A 132 -4.83 27.17 -7.68
N THR A 133 -5.81 26.37 -8.11
CA THR A 133 -6.83 26.82 -9.07
C THR A 133 -8.21 26.99 -8.45
N GLY A 134 -8.47 26.37 -7.30
CA GLY A 134 -9.81 26.25 -6.71
C GLY A 134 -10.80 25.46 -7.57
N SER A 135 -10.34 24.73 -8.59
CA SER A 135 -11.23 24.10 -9.57
C SER A 135 -12.02 22.91 -9.00
N SER A 136 -13.35 23.02 -9.02
CA SER A 136 -14.25 21.95 -8.59
C SER A 136 -14.15 20.68 -9.45
N VAL A 137 -13.74 20.81 -10.71
CA VAL A 137 -13.49 19.68 -11.61
C VAL A 137 -12.28 18.88 -11.14
N VAL A 138 -11.18 19.58 -10.77
CA VAL A 138 -9.99 18.93 -10.21
C VAL A 138 -10.35 18.27 -8.88
N TRP A 139 -11.10 18.96 -8.01
CA TRP A 139 -11.58 18.40 -6.75
C TRP A 139 -12.37 17.09 -6.95
N SER A 140 -13.31 17.09 -7.89
CA SER A 140 -14.10 15.91 -8.24
C SER A 140 -13.23 14.76 -8.78
N GLY A 141 -12.20 15.08 -9.56
CA GLY A 141 -11.20 14.12 -10.01
C GLY A 141 -10.44 13.47 -8.85
N ILE A 142 -9.98 14.27 -7.87
CA ILE A 142 -9.29 13.75 -6.68
C ILE A 142 -10.24 12.90 -5.84
N LEU A 143 -11.52 13.26 -5.74
CA LEU A 143 -12.53 12.45 -5.06
C LEU A 143 -12.66 11.06 -5.70
N ILE A 144 -12.76 10.99 -7.04
CA ILE A 144 -12.83 9.72 -7.76
C ILE A 144 -11.57 8.88 -7.52
N ILE A 145 -10.38 9.49 -7.60
CA ILE A 145 -9.12 8.80 -7.31
C ILE A 145 -9.09 8.31 -5.86
N SER A 146 -9.56 9.12 -4.90
CA SER A 146 -9.62 8.75 -3.48
C SER A 146 -10.52 7.53 -3.25
N VAL A 147 -11.74 7.52 -3.81
CA VAL A 147 -12.65 6.37 -3.74
C VAL A 147 -12.02 5.13 -4.38
N THR A 148 -11.33 5.29 -5.51
CA THR A 148 -10.62 4.20 -6.19
C THR A 148 -9.49 3.65 -5.30
N LEU A 149 -8.74 4.52 -4.63
CA LEU A 149 -7.67 4.15 -3.70
C LEU A 149 -8.19 3.31 -2.53
N LEU A 150 -9.36 3.66 -1.98
CA LEU A 150 -10.03 2.92 -0.91
C LEU A 150 -10.32 1.47 -1.32
N PHE A 151 -10.75 1.26 -2.56
CA PHE A 151 -11.02 -0.08 -3.10
C PHE A 151 -9.76 -0.82 -3.56
N LEU A 152 -8.61 -0.16 -3.59
CA LEU A 152 -7.37 -0.76 -4.08
C LEU A 152 -6.44 -1.20 -2.94
N HIS A 153 -6.17 -0.34 -1.96
CA HIS A 153 -5.18 -0.64 -0.93
C HIS A 153 -5.38 0.11 0.40
N LYS A 154 -5.53 -0.65 1.49
CA LYS A 154 -5.81 -0.10 2.83
C LYS A 154 -4.65 0.69 3.44
N MET A 155 -3.40 0.28 3.26
CA MET A 155 -2.26 1.00 3.87
C MET A 155 -1.96 2.31 3.14
N THR A 156 -2.12 2.35 1.82
CA THR A 156 -1.95 3.60 1.06
C THR A 156 -3.02 4.64 1.45
N THR A 157 -4.20 4.19 1.84
CA THR A 157 -5.26 5.05 2.39
C THR A 157 -4.83 5.74 3.70
N GLN A 158 -4.05 5.08 4.56
CA GLN A 158 -3.52 5.72 5.78
C GLN A 158 -2.57 6.87 5.44
N ILE A 159 -1.67 6.66 4.48
CA ILE A 159 -0.76 7.71 3.99
C ILE A 159 -1.57 8.85 3.37
N TRP A 160 -2.60 8.52 2.60
CA TRP A 160 -3.50 9.50 2.00
C TRP A 160 -4.16 10.41 3.03
N TRP A 161 -4.61 9.85 4.15
CA TRP A 161 -5.18 10.62 5.25
C TRP A 161 -4.19 11.63 5.83
N VAL A 162 -2.93 11.22 6.04
CA VAL A 162 -1.87 12.10 6.52
C VAL A 162 -1.64 13.26 5.55
N TYR A 163 -1.62 13.00 4.24
CA TYR A 163 -1.51 14.06 3.24
C TYR A 163 -2.70 15.02 3.28
N LEU A 164 -3.94 14.52 3.34
CA LEU A 164 -5.13 15.38 3.38
C LEU A 164 -5.14 16.31 4.61
N ILE A 165 -4.76 15.79 5.79
CA ILE A 165 -4.62 16.62 6.99
C ILE A 165 -3.49 17.64 6.81
N GLY A 166 -2.31 17.20 6.38
CA GLY A 166 -1.14 18.07 6.21
C GLY A 166 -1.40 19.21 5.22
N PHE A 167 -1.94 18.90 4.04
CA PHE A 167 -2.32 19.90 3.04
C PHE A 167 -3.47 20.78 3.53
N GLY A 168 -4.46 20.23 4.23
CA GLY A 168 -5.57 21.01 4.79
C GLY A 168 -5.10 22.07 5.79
N ILE A 169 -4.20 21.69 6.70
CA ILE A 169 -3.58 22.62 7.66
C ILE A 169 -2.73 23.66 6.92
N TRP A 170 -1.88 23.23 5.99
CA TRP A 170 -0.98 24.11 5.26
C TRP A 170 -1.71 25.14 4.39
N ALA A 171 -2.71 24.70 3.62
CA ALA A 171 -3.51 25.55 2.74
C ALA A 171 -4.61 26.32 3.50
N LYS A 172 -4.82 26.03 4.79
CA LYS A 172 -5.96 26.51 5.59
C LYS A 172 -7.32 26.20 4.94
N ASP A 173 -7.40 25.05 4.28
CA ASP A 173 -8.59 24.59 3.56
C ASP A 173 -9.09 23.26 4.16
N TRP A 174 -10.14 23.36 4.97
CA TRP A 174 -10.77 22.21 5.63
C TRP A 174 -11.61 21.34 4.68
N THR A 175 -11.81 21.75 3.43
CA THR A 175 -12.42 20.88 2.42
C THR A 175 -11.52 19.69 2.08
N LEU A 176 -10.18 19.83 2.24
CA LEU A 176 -9.24 18.75 1.95
C LEU A 176 -9.35 17.57 2.94
N PRO A 177 -9.27 17.76 4.27
CA PRO A 177 -9.48 16.66 5.20
C PRO A 177 -10.88 16.04 5.08
N PHE A 178 -11.89 16.82 4.69
CA PHE A 178 -13.26 16.35 4.48
C PHE A 178 -13.40 15.44 3.24
N LEU A 179 -12.42 15.43 2.33
CA LEU A 179 -12.40 14.51 1.19
C LEU A 179 -12.37 13.03 1.61
N LEU A 180 -11.75 12.71 2.74
CA LEU A 180 -11.70 11.33 3.23
C LEU A 180 -13.08 10.79 3.68
N PRO A 181 -13.81 11.42 4.61
CA PRO A 181 -15.13 10.93 4.99
C PRO A 181 -16.10 10.92 3.80
N VAL A 182 -15.99 11.88 2.87
CA VAL A 182 -16.78 11.88 1.63
C VAL A 182 -16.41 10.68 0.75
N SER A 183 -15.13 10.38 0.55
CA SER A 183 -14.71 9.22 -0.24
C SER A 183 -15.10 7.89 0.41
N ILE A 184 -15.05 7.77 1.74
CA ILE A 184 -15.56 6.61 2.48
C ILE A 184 -17.07 6.46 2.27
N PHE A 185 -17.83 7.55 2.37
CA PHE A 185 -19.27 7.54 2.13
C PHE A 185 -19.58 7.03 0.72
N PHE A 186 -18.91 7.56 -0.32
CA PHE A 186 -19.08 7.06 -1.68
C PHE A 186 -18.64 5.60 -1.85
N ALA A 187 -17.56 5.17 -1.21
CA ALA A 187 -17.14 3.77 -1.23
C ALA A 187 -18.22 2.85 -0.61
N ILE A 188 -18.85 3.25 0.50
CA ILE A 188 -19.96 2.51 1.10
C ILE A 188 -21.14 2.43 0.13
N LEU A 189 -21.53 3.54 -0.49
CA LEU A 189 -22.63 3.57 -1.45
C LEU A 189 -22.36 2.70 -2.68
N ILE A 190 -21.21 2.87 -3.33
CA ILE A 190 -20.82 2.13 -4.55
C ILE A 190 -20.74 0.63 -4.27
N SER A 191 -20.22 0.24 -3.10
CA SER A 191 -20.07 -1.16 -2.70
C SER A 191 -21.31 -1.76 -2.04
N LYS A 192 -22.41 -0.99 -1.93
CA LYS A 192 -23.66 -1.41 -1.25
C LYS A 192 -23.39 -1.93 0.18
N GLY A 193 -22.51 -1.26 0.90
CA GLY A 193 -22.16 -1.60 2.29
C GLY A 193 -20.99 -2.57 2.46
N PHE A 194 -20.48 -3.22 1.40
CA PHE A 194 -19.32 -4.12 1.54
C PHE A 194 -18.09 -3.41 2.11
N TYR A 195 -17.88 -2.12 1.79
CA TYR A 195 -16.75 -1.36 2.31
C TYR A 195 -16.74 -1.24 3.85
N LEU A 196 -17.89 -1.36 4.53
CA LEU A 196 -17.94 -1.42 6.00
C LEU A 196 -17.21 -2.66 6.54
N LYS A 197 -17.27 -3.79 5.82
CA LYS A 197 -16.55 -5.01 6.18
C LYS A 197 -15.04 -4.83 6.01
N VAL A 198 -14.62 -4.14 4.94
CA VAL A 198 -13.22 -3.76 4.73
C VAL A 198 -12.71 -2.86 5.85
N LEU A 199 -13.50 -1.88 6.29
CA LEU A 199 -13.16 -1.02 7.43
C LEU A 199 -13.05 -1.82 8.74
N LYS A 200 -14.00 -2.73 9.00
CA LYS A 200 -13.95 -3.63 10.15
C LYS A 200 -12.70 -4.50 10.13
N ALA A 201 -12.41 -5.17 9.01
CA ALA A 201 -11.21 -5.99 8.85
C ALA A 201 -9.92 -5.17 9.04
N HIS A 202 -9.91 -3.92 8.57
CA HIS A 202 -8.79 -3.02 8.79
C HIS A 202 -8.62 -2.70 10.27
N TRP A 203 -9.71 -2.35 10.96
CA TRP A 203 -9.72 -2.09 12.39
C TRP A 203 -9.21 -3.30 13.18
N ASP A 204 -9.78 -4.49 12.91
CA ASP A 204 -9.40 -5.74 13.58
C ASP A 204 -7.90 -6.05 13.43
N ILE A 205 -7.35 -5.84 12.23
CA ILE A 205 -5.91 -6.01 11.96
C ILE A 205 -5.07 -4.98 12.72
N VAL A 206 -5.48 -3.71 12.75
CA VAL A 206 -4.75 -2.66 13.48
C VAL A 206 -4.78 -2.93 14.97
N THR A 207 -5.94 -3.30 15.53
CA THR A 207 -6.08 -3.68 16.94
C THR A 207 -5.21 -4.88 17.26
N PHE A 208 -5.30 -5.95 16.46
CA PHE A 208 -4.46 -7.15 16.63
C PHE A 208 -2.97 -6.79 16.66
N TRP A 209 -2.48 -6.02 15.68
CA TRP A 209 -1.05 -5.65 15.65
C TRP A 209 -0.67 -4.66 16.74
N SER A 210 -1.57 -3.80 17.20
CA SER A 210 -1.29 -2.90 18.32
C SER A 210 -1.06 -3.67 19.63
N GLU A 211 -1.82 -4.75 19.85
CA GLU A 211 -1.68 -5.63 21.02
C GLU A 211 -0.49 -6.58 20.90
N ASN A 212 -0.14 -6.98 19.67
CA ASN A 212 0.86 -8.01 19.38
C ASN A 212 2.16 -7.48 18.77
N ILE A 213 2.39 -6.16 18.78
CA ILE A 213 3.57 -5.55 18.15
C ILE A 213 4.89 -6.13 18.66
N GLN A 214 4.93 -6.54 19.94
CA GLN A 214 6.11 -7.17 20.54
C GLN A 214 6.53 -8.50 19.88
N TYR A 215 5.59 -9.18 19.22
CA TYR A 215 5.80 -10.45 18.53
C TYR A 215 6.08 -10.29 17.03
N LEU A 216 6.27 -9.06 16.54
CA LEU A 216 6.55 -8.83 15.13
C LEU A 216 7.90 -9.49 14.76
N GLY A 217 7.91 -10.34 13.73
CA GLY A 217 9.10 -11.10 13.31
C GLY A 217 9.42 -12.33 14.18
N SER A 218 8.58 -12.64 15.16
CA SER A 218 8.64 -13.87 15.93
C SER A 218 8.52 -15.11 15.03
N HIS A 219 9.31 -16.15 15.33
CA HIS A 219 9.21 -17.41 14.62
C HIS A 219 7.88 -18.11 14.98
N GLN A 220 7.01 -18.31 13.99
CA GLN A 220 5.62 -18.79 14.18
C GLN A 220 5.51 -20.09 15.01
N TYR A 221 6.48 -21.01 14.87
CA TYR A 221 6.50 -22.27 15.61
C TYR A 221 7.32 -22.21 16.91
N TYR A 222 8.64 -21.98 16.83
CA TYR A 222 9.54 -22.09 17.99
C TYR A 222 9.37 -21.02 19.08
N GLU A 223 8.68 -19.91 18.79
CA GLU A 223 8.33 -18.92 19.82
C GLU A 223 6.90 -19.07 20.35
N SER A 224 6.11 -20.01 19.79
CA SER A 224 4.79 -20.34 20.30
C SER A 224 4.89 -20.98 21.69
N PRO A 225 4.00 -20.62 22.65
CA PRO A 225 3.93 -21.28 23.94
C PRO A 225 3.79 -22.81 23.85
N SER A 226 3.13 -23.30 22.80
CA SER A 226 2.83 -24.73 22.60
C SER A 226 3.96 -25.52 21.95
N TYR A 227 4.87 -24.86 21.22
CA TYR A 227 5.91 -25.50 20.39
C TYR A 227 7.31 -24.95 20.65
N ARG A 228 7.49 -24.32 21.81
CA ARG A 228 8.74 -23.67 22.19
C ARG A 228 9.90 -24.66 22.14
N LYS A 229 10.96 -24.29 21.42
CA LYS A 229 12.21 -25.05 21.39
C LYS A 229 13.18 -24.48 22.42
N GLU A 230 13.65 -25.31 23.35
CA GLU A 230 14.67 -24.90 24.32
C GLU A 230 15.94 -24.41 23.62
N GLY A 231 16.52 -23.31 24.10
CA GLY A 231 17.71 -22.69 23.51
C GLY A 231 17.48 -21.94 22.19
N PHE A 232 16.24 -21.82 21.70
CA PHE A 232 15.95 -21.01 20.52
C PHE A 232 16.12 -19.51 20.82
N VAL A 233 16.97 -18.84 20.05
CA VAL A 233 17.19 -17.40 20.16
C VAL A 233 16.04 -16.68 19.46
N SER A 234 15.35 -15.80 20.18
CA SER A 234 14.19 -15.11 19.62
C SER A 234 14.57 -14.25 18.41
N THR A 235 13.72 -14.31 17.38
CA THR A 235 13.80 -13.53 16.14
C THR A 235 12.91 -12.27 16.17
N ALA A 236 12.17 -12.05 17.26
CA ALA A 236 11.29 -10.89 17.41
C ALA A 236 12.02 -9.56 17.19
N ILE A 237 11.41 -8.68 16.40
CA ILE A 237 11.93 -7.35 16.04
C ILE A 237 11.82 -6.37 17.20
N HIS A 238 10.94 -6.61 18.17
CA HIS A 238 10.76 -5.73 19.33
C HIS A 238 11.28 -6.39 20.60
N GLN A 239 12.59 -6.56 20.69
CA GLN A 239 13.26 -7.00 21.92
C GLN A 239 13.65 -5.79 22.79
N ARG A 240 13.51 -5.93 24.11
CA ARG A 240 13.97 -4.92 25.07
C ARG A 240 15.50 -4.93 25.13
N GLY A 241 16.14 -3.77 24.98
CA GLY A 241 17.59 -3.61 25.17
C GLY A 241 18.23 -2.58 24.22
N TYR A 242 19.21 -1.84 24.73
CA TYR A 242 19.90 -0.76 24.00
C TYR A 242 20.57 -1.23 22.69
N ARG A 243 21.19 -2.42 22.69
CA ARG A 243 21.80 -3.02 21.48
C ARG A 243 20.78 -3.25 20.37
N HIS A 244 19.54 -3.57 20.72
CA HIS A 244 18.48 -3.84 19.76
C HIS A 244 17.92 -2.53 19.18
N GLN A 245 17.74 -1.51 20.02
CA GLN A 245 17.39 -0.16 19.57
C GLN A 245 18.41 0.41 18.58
N ILE A 246 19.72 0.21 18.82
CA ILE A 246 20.77 0.59 17.87
C ILE A 246 20.64 -0.18 16.54
N ARG A 247 20.34 -1.48 16.58
CA ARG A 247 20.13 -2.28 15.35
C ARG A 247 18.92 -1.78 14.56
N THR A 248 17.82 -1.44 15.23
CA THR A 248 16.63 -0.88 14.60
C THR A 248 16.90 0.51 14.00
N LEU A 249 17.62 1.38 14.72
CA LEU A 249 18.04 2.67 14.15
C LEU A 249 18.93 2.46 12.93
N ARG A 250 19.92 1.57 13.02
CA ARG A 250 20.80 1.23 11.89
C ARG A 250 20.00 0.68 10.71
N SER A 251 18.99 -0.16 10.93
CA SER A 251 18.15 -0.66 9.84
C SER A 251 17.33 0.44 9.18
N ILE A 252 16.82 1.42 9.93
CA ILE A 252 16.13 2.59 9.36
C ILE A 252 17.07 3.37 8.43
N PHE A 253 18.32 3.63 8.85
CA PHE A 253 19.32 4.31 8.03
C PHE A 253 19.76 3.49 6.82
N LEU A 254 19.94 2.18 6.97
CA LEU A 254 20.28 1.28 5.87
C LEU A 254 19.15 1.18 4.85
N ASN A 255 17.89 1.20 5.31
CA ASN A 255 16.72 1.06 4.45
C ASN A 255 16.35 2.39 3.74
N ASN A 256 16.85 3.52 4.23
CA ASN A 256 16.56 4.86 3.69
C ASN A 256 17.80 5.77 3.68
N ILE A 257 18.87 5.33 3.01
CA ILE A 257 20.14 6.09 2.95
C ILE A 257 19.94 7.52 2.40
N PHE A 258 18.89 7.75 1.61
CA PHE A 258 18.54 9.04 1.04
C PHE A 258 17.95 10.05 2.03
N ILE A 259 17.52 9.64 3.23
CA ILE A 259 17.06 10.59 4.28
C ILE A 259 18.19 11.57 4.66
N ILE A 260 19.45 11.11 4.60
CA ILE A 260 20.63 11.94 4.90
C ILE A 260 20.90 12.97 3.77
N LEU A 261 20.42 12.69 2.55
CA LEU A 261 20.65 13.52 1.37
C LEU A 261 19.51 14.50 1.08
N LEU A 262 18.41 14.47 1.86
CA LEU A 262 17.35 15.45 1.75
C LEU A 262 17.87 16.79 2.30
N PRO A 263 18.00 17.83 1.47
CA PRO A 263 18.41 19.12 1.97
C PRO A 263 17.28 19.69 2.84
N VAL A 264 17.61 20.02 4.08
CA VAL A 264 16.76 20.84 4.94
C VAL A 264 16.95 22.27 4.47
N TYR A 265 16.07 22.73 3.57
CA TYR A 265 15.96 24.14 3.18
C TYR A 265 14.77 24.79 3.90
#